data_AF-A0A2P8HDB6-F1
#
_entry.id   AF-A0A2P8HDB6-F1
#
_cell.length_a   1.000
_cell.length_b   1.000
_cell.length_c   1.000
_cell.angle_alpha   90.00
_cell.angle_beta   90.00
_cell.angle_gamma   90.00
#
_symmetry.space_group_name_H-M   'P 1'
#
loop_
_entity.id
_entity.type
_entity.pdbx_description
1 polymer ?
#
loop_
_entity_poly.entity_id
_entity_poly.type
_entity_poly.pdbx_seq_one_letter_code
_entity_poly.pdbx_strand_id
1 'polypeptide(L)'
;MNSLFLSTMISRKEQSFPVSIAISSLPAAALISRAHDYLHPDEYTTLTGAAQHHYLLGRHAAKLAAVDYTQANPTSICITPGVFGQPVLYCPVDSNIQVSIAHTRNSATAIVFPEWHPMAIDIEAITTDKEIPGLLPAEARLFASLSYSQAAWQLLLWTAKEALSKVLKTGLTTAMEIFSVAAIQVQGDFIVSTFTNFAQYKAISWIAGNMAWAIVLPERSQIDTNALEVLSGIKSNF
;
A
#
# COMPACT_ATOMS: atom_id res chain seq x y z
N MET A 1 -15.52 11.47 -4.19
CA MET A 1 -15.37 10.10 -4.75
C MET A 1 -14.89 9.21 -3.62
N ASN A 2 -15.67 8.20 -3.22
CA ASN A 2 -15.35 7.38 -2.03
C ASN A 2 -14.41 6.21 -2.34
N SER A 3 -14.11 5.98 -3.61
CA SER A 3 -13.12 5.01 -4.06
C SER A 3 -12.53 5.49 -5.38
N LEU A 4 -11.27 5.16 -5.62
CA LEU A 4 -10.55 5.52 -6.84
C LEU A 4 -9.56 4.40 -7.14
N PHE A 5 -9.28 4.17 -8.42
CA PHE A 5 -8.22 3.29 -8.87
C PHE A 5 -7.34 3.98 -9.90
N LEU A 6 -6.13 3.47 -10.06
CA LEU A 6 -5.10 3.93 -10.95
C LEU A 6 -4.42 2.70 -11.57
N SER A 7 -4.56 2.55 -12.88
CA SER A 7 -3.71 1.65 -13.66
C SER A 7 -2.49 2.43 -14.14
N THR A 8 -1.30 1.90 -13.90
CA THR A 8 -0.06 2.49 -14.41
C THR A 8 0.90 1.41 -14.87
N MET A 9 1.90 1.80 -15.65
CA MET A 9 2.94 0.89 -16.15
C MET A 9 4.19 1.06 -15.31
N ILE A 10 4.76 -0.06 -14.87
CA ILE A 10 6.11 -0.10 -14.31
C ILE A 10 7.05 -0.55 -15.42
N SER A 11 8.17 0.16 -15.58
CA SER A 11 9.24 -0.25 -16.48
C SER A 11 10.45 -0.75 -15.72
N ARG A 12 11.09 -1.79 -16.23
CA ARG A 12 12.38 -2.30 -15.74
C ARG A 12 13.16 -2.86 -16.91
N LYS A 13 14.33 -2.30 -17.20
CA LYS A 13 15.07 -2.57 -18.44
C LYS A 13 14.17 -2.28 -19.65
N GLU A 14 14.06 -3.21 -20.58
CA GLU A 14 13.24 -3.11 -21.81
C GLU A 14 11.81 -3.67 -21.64
N GLN A 15 11.41 -4.01 -20.41
CA GLN A 15 10.08 -4.56 -20.13
C GLN A 15 9.22 -3.53 -19.42
N SER A 16 7.96 -3.46 -19.82
CA SER A 16 6.91 -2.71 -19.13
C SER A 16 5.75 -3.64 -18.83
N PHE A 17 5.16 -3.51 -17.65
CA PHE A 17 4.04 -4.33 -17.20
C PHE A 17 3.07 -3.49 -16.37
N PRO A 18 1.77 -3.84 -16.37
CA PRO A 18 0.78 -3.09 -15.64
C PRO A 18 0.92 -3.33 -14.13
N VAL A 19 0.48 -2.35 -13.36
CA VAL A 19 0.11 -2.47 -11.95
C VAL A 19 -1.18 -1.69 -11.75
N SER A 20 -2.01 -2.16 -10.82
CA SER A 20 -3.23 -1.45 -10.45
C SER A 20 -3.21 -1.11 -8.97
N ILE A 21 -3.50 0.14 -8.64
CA ILE A 21 -3.60 0.64 -7.27
C ILE A 21 -5.03 1.12 -7.07
N ALA A 22 -5.66 0.77 -5.95
CA ALA A 22 -6.98 1.28 -5.61
C ALA A 22 -7.07 1.68 -4.15
N ILE A 23 -7.84 2.75 -3.89
CA ILE A 23 -8.20 3.21 -2.55
C ILE A 23 -9.71 3.13 -2.36
N SER A 24 -10.12 2.75 -1.16
CA SER A 24 -11.49 2.74 -0.70
C SER A 24 -11.60 3.48 0.63
N SER A 25 -12.60 4.35 0.75
CA SER A 25 -12.94 5.08 1.98
C SER A 25 -14.45 4.98 2.27
N LEU A 26 -15.07 3.86 1.88
CA LEU A 26 -16.50 3.63 2.08
C LEU A 26 -16.81 3.41 3.57
N PRO A 27 -17.95 3.92 4.07
CA PRO A 27 -18.41 3.64 5.42
C PRO A 27 -18.82 2.16 5.54
N ALA A 28 -18.73 1.61 6.75
CA ALA A 28 -19.05 0.22 7.05
C ALA A 28 -20.42 -0.22 6.50
N ALA A 29 -21.45 0.60 6.69
CA ALA A 29 -22.81 0.29 6.21
C ALA A 29 -22.90 0.09 4.69
N ALA A 30 -22.11 0.84 3.90
CA ALA A 30 -22.08 0.70 2.45
C ALA A 30 -21.30 -0.55 2.02
N LEU A 31 -20.23 -0.89 2.73
CA LEU A 31 -19.44 -2.11 2.48
C LEU A 31 -20.22 -3.38 2.81
N ILE A 32 -21.02 -3.35 3.89
CA ILE A 32 -21.84 -4.47 4.32
C ILE A 32 -23.00 -4.71 3.36
N SER A 33 -23.73 -3.65 2.97
CA SER A 33 -24.89 -3.79 2.08
C SER A 33 -24.52 -4.32 0.69
N ARG A 34 -23.29 -4.02 0.24
CA ARG A 34 -22.74 -4.45 -1.06
C ARG A 34 -21.80 -5.64 -0.97
N ALA A 35 -21.71 -6.32 0.17
CA ALA A 35 -20.76 -7.42 0.37
C ALA A 35 -20.89 -8.51 -0.73
N HIS A 36 -22.13 -8.80 -1.15
CA HIS A 36 -22.44 -9.75 -2.22
C HIS A 36 -21.95 -9.32 -3.62
N ASP A 37 -21.66 -8.05 -3.83
CA ASP A 37 -21.20 -7.51 -5.11
C ASP A 37 -19.69 -7.73 -5.32
N TYR A 38 -18.92 -7.93 -4.24
CA TYR A 38 -17.46 -8.00 -4.34
C TYR A 38 -16.78 -9.10 -3.53
N LEU A 39 -17.40 -9.63 -2.47
CA LEU A 39 -16.80 -10.70 -1.70
C LEU A 39 -16.96 -12.04 -2.41
N HIS A 40 -15.88 -12.82 -2.39
CA HIS A 40 -15.96 -14.25 -2.64
C HIS A 40 -16.64 -14.93 -1.44
N PRO A 41 -17.35 -16.05 -1.62
CA PRO A 41 -17.98 -16.80 -0.52
C PRO A 41 -17.03 -17.09 0.67
N ASP A 42 -15.77 -17.39 0.40
CA ASP A 42 -14.75 -17.68 1.42
C ASP A 42 -14.23 -16.44 2.19
N GLU A 43 -14.59 -15.23 1.75
CA GLU A 43 -14.17 -13.97 2.39
C GLU A 43 -15.24 -13.41 3.34
N TYR A 44 -16.40 -14.06 3.46
CA TYR A 44 -17.38 -13.65 4.45
C TYR A 44 -16.81 -13.84 5.86
N THR A 45 -16.92 -12.79 6.67
CA THR A 45 -16.30 -12.72 7.99
C THR A 45 -17.35 -12.66 9.09
N THR A 46 -17.01 -13.22 10.25
CA THR A 46 -17.79 -13.09 11.49
C THR A 46 -17.35 -11.91 12.36
N LEU A 47 -16.32 -11.16 11.92
CA LEU A 47 -15.88 -9.93 12.58
C LEU A 47 -17.03 -8.93 12.68
N THR A 48 -16.99 -8.09 13.72
CA THR A 48 -17.98 -7.03 13.97
C THR A 48 -17.28 -5.69 14.27
N GLY A 49 -18.05 -4.60 14.19
CA GLY A 49 -17.57 -3.25 14.55
C GLY A 49 -16.40 -2.78 13.67
N ALA A 50 -15.41 -2.13 14.30
CA ALA A 50 -14.26 -1.56 13.60
C ALA A 50 -13.42 -2.61 12.87
N ALA A 51 -13.27 -3.82 13.44
CA ALA A 51 -12.51 -4.90 12.81
C ALA A 51 -13.17 -5.38 11.50
N GLN A 52 -14.50 -5.49 11.49
CA GLN A 52 -15.26 -5.79 10.28
C GLN A 52 -15.07 -4.70 9.23
N HIS A 53 -15.15 -3.43 9.66
CA HIS A 53 -14.98 -2.31 8.74
C HIS A 53 -13.60 -2.33 8.09
N HIS A 54 -12.51 -2.45 8.86
CA HIS A 54 -11.15 -2.51 8.30
C HIS A 54 -10.98 -3.71 7.34
N TYR A 55 -11.49 -4.89 7.73
CA TYR A 55 -11.43 -6.08 6.90
C TYR A 55 -12.13 -5.87 5.55
N LEU A 56 -13.39 -5.42 5.57
CA LEU A 56 -14.19 -5.18 4.37
C LEU A 56 -13.62 -4.05 3.52
N LEU A 57 -13.08 -3.00 4.14
CA LEU A 57 -12.47 -1.87 3.45
C LEU A 57 -11.23 -2.32 2.66
N GLY A 58 -10.37 -3.13 3.30
CA GLY A 58 -9.20 -3.74 2.65
C GLY A 58 -9.58 -4.70 1.53
N ARG A 59 -10.62 -5.54 1.72
CA ARG A 59 -11.15 -6.41 0.66
C ARG A 59 -11.67 -5.59 -0.51
N HIS A 60 -12.47 -4.56 -0.26
CA HIS A 60 -13.01 -3.70 -1.31
C HIS A 60 -11.90 -3.03 -2.11
N ALA A 61 -10.89 -2.42 -1.46
CA ALA A 61 -9.75 -1.83 -2.15
C ALA A 61 -8.99 -2.88 -3.01
N ALA A 62 -8.73 -4.06 -2.46
CA ALA A 62 -8.06 -5.13 -3.20
C ALA A 62 -8.87 -5.64 -4.39
N LYS A 63 -10.19 -5.76 -4.25
CA LYS A 63 -11.08 -6.16 -5.36
C LYS A 63 -11.12 -5.12 -6.45
N LEU A 64 -11.16 -3.83 -6.12
CA LEU A 64 -11.09 -2.77 -7.12
C LEU A 64 -9.80 -2.85 -7.95
N ALA A 65 -8.65 -2.96 -7.29
CA ALA A 65 -7.35 -3.09 -7.98
C ALA A 65 -7.27 -4.39 -8.80
N ALA A 66 -7.78 -5.50 -8.28
CA ALA A 66 -7.72 -6.78 -8.96
C ALA A 66 -8.64 -6.84 -10.18
N VAL A 67 -9.86 -6.30 -10.09
CA VAL A 67 -10.78 -6.19 -11.22
C VAL A 67 -10.20 -5.27 -12.29
N ASP A 68 -9.62 -4.13 -11.92
CA ASP A 68 -8.97 -3.24 -12.88
C ASP A 68 -7.80 -3.94 -13.60
N TYR A 69 -6.97 -4.68 -12.86
CA TYR A 69 -5.84 -5.41 -13.44
C TYR A 69 -6.28 -6.58 -14.35
N THR A 70 -7.29 -7.35 -13.94
CA THR A 70 -7.60 -8.67 -14.55
C THR A 70 -8.87 -8.67 -15.39
N GLN A 71 -9.75 -7.68 -15.23
CA GLN A 71 -11.11 -7.64 -15.76
C GLN A 71 -11.99 -8.83 -15.33
N ALA A 72 -11.59 -9.59 -14.30
CA ALA A 72 -12.37 -10.69 -13.77
C ALA A 72 -13.57 -10.20 -12.95
N ASN A 73 -14.55 -11.10 -12.75
CA ASN A 73 -15.66 -10.81 -11.84
C ASN A 73 -15.13 -10.71 -10.40
N PRO A 74 -15.39 -9.62 -9.65
CA PRO A 74 -14.87 -9.45 -8.30
C PRO A 74 -15.23 -10.61 -7.34
N THR A 75 -16.43 -11.19 -7.45
CA THR A 75 -16.86 -12.30 -6.57
C THR A 75 -16.18 -13.62 -6.92
N SER A 76 -15.49 -13.72 -8.06
CA SER A 76 -14.69 -14.89 -8.45
C SER A 76 -13.22 -14.82 -7.98
N ILE A 77 -12.74 -13.63 -7.62
CA ILE A 77 -11.40 -13.43 -7.07
C ILE A 77 -11.46 -13.75 -5.58
N CYS A 78 -10.59 -14.59 -5.04
CA CYS A 78 -10.57 -14.92 -3.61
C CYS A 78 -9.28 -14.41 -2.96
N ILE A 79 -9.37 -13.72 -1.83
CA ILE A 79 -8.22 -13.24 -1.06
C ILE A 79 -8.25 -13.88 0.33
N THR A 80 -7.34 -14.83 0.56
CA THR A 80 -7.23 -15.55 1.82
C THR A 80 -5.90 -15.26 2.52
N PRO A 81 -5.79 -15.44 3.85
CA PRO A 81 -4.52 -15.27 4.53
C PRO A 81 -3.55 -16.41 4.17
N GLY A 82 -2.31 -16.05 3.87
CA GLY A 82 -1.19 -16.98 3.81
C GLY A 82 -0.71 -17.38 5.21
N VAL A 83 0.29 -18.26 5.28
CA VAL A 83 0.82 -18.81 6.54
C VAL A 83 1.39 -17.75 7.49
N PHE A 84 1.78 -16.56 6.99
CA PHE A 84 2.25 -15.43 7.78
C PHE A 84 1.21 -14.30 7.85
N GLY A 85 -0.05 -14.56 7.48
CA GLY A 85 -1.15 -13.60 7.50
C GLY A 85 -1.14 -12.60 6.33
N GLN A 86 -0.17 -12.67 5.42
CA GLN A 86 -0.15 -11.88 4.20
C GLN A 86 -1.32 -12.25 3.28
N PRO A 87 -1.92 -11.31 2.54
CA PRO A 87 -2.99 -11.65 1.60
C PRO A 87 -2.45 -12.49 0.43
N VAL A 88 -3.14 -13.57 0.09
CA VAL A 88 -2.90 -14.38 -1.10
C VAL A 88 -4.11 -14.24 -2.01
N LEU A 89 -3.87 -13.73 -3.21
CA LEU A 89 -4.90 -13.47 -4.21
C LEU A 89 -4.97 -14.65 -5.18
N TYR A 90 -6.15 -15.25 -5.27
CA TYR A 90 -6.51 -16.27 -6.24
C TYR A 90 -7.45 -15.65 -7.25
N CYS A 91 -7.05 -15.66 -8.52
CA CYS A 91 -7.86 -15.15 -9.61
C CYS A 91 -7.97 -16.22 -10.71
N PRO A 92 -9.18 -16.53 -11.20
CA PRO A 92 -9.36 -17.59 -12.19
C PRO A 92 -8.75 -17.27 -13.56
N VAL A 93 -8.51 -15.98 -13.87
CA VAL A 93 -7.97 -15.56 -15.18
C VAL A 93 -6.45 -15.34 -15.18
N ASP A 94 -5.83 -15.14 -14.02
CA ASP A 94 -4.39 -14.96 -13.88
C ASP A 94 -3.92 -15.47 -12.51
N SER A 95 -3.06 -16.50 -12.53
CA SER A 95 -2.53 -17.12 -11.30
C SER A 95 -1.22 -16.50 -10.82
N ASN A 96 -0.56 -15.66 -11.63
CA ASN A 96 0.79 -15.16 -11.36
C ASN A 96 0.76 -13.69 -10.92
N ILE A 97 -0.24 -13.33 -10.11
CA ILE A 97 -0.43 -12.00 -9.55
C ILE A 97 -0.49 -12.05 -8.03
N GLN A 98 -0.02 -10.98 -7.41
CA GLN A 98 -0.04 -10.81 -5.97
C GLN A 98 -0.70 -9.48 -5.62
N VAL A 99 -1.07 -9.34 -4.35
CA VAL A 99 -1.67 -8.14 -3.79
C VAL A 99 -0.98 -7.75 -2.50
N SER A 100 -0.82 -6.45 -2.28
CA SER A 100 -0.51 -5.89 -0.96
C SER A 100 -1.65 -4.97 -0.55
N ILE A 101 -2.04 -5.03 0.72
CA ILE A 101 -3.15 -4.26 1.29
C ILE A 101 -2.63 -3.44 2.47
N ALA A 102 -3.10 -2.21 2.61
CA ALA A 102 -2.87 -1.36 3.77
C ALA A 102 -4.15 -0.62 4.14
N HIS A 103 -4.31 -0.28 5.42
CA HIS A 103 -5.47 0.45 5.88
C HIS A 103 -5.14 1.40 7.02
N THR A 104 -5.84 2.52 7.03
CA THR A 104 -6.00 3.41 8.18
C THR A 104 -7.38 3.19 8.79
N ARG A 105 -7.77 4.03 9.74
CA ARG A 105 -9.11 3.96 10.38
C ARG A 105 -10.26 4.07 9.37
N ASN A 106 -10.12 4.93 8.35
CA ASN A 106 -11.22 5.29 7.46
C ASN A 106 -10.94 5.01 5.97
N SER A 107 -9.73 4.59 5.62
CA SER A 107 -9.35 4.30 4.23
C SER A 107 -8.53 3.02 4.15
N ALA A 108 -8.64 2.28 3.05
CA ALA A 108 -7.73 1.20 2.71
C ALA A 108 -7.25 1.37 1.28
N THR A 109 -6.02 0.92 1.02
CA THR A 109 -5.43 0.88 -0.31
C THR A 109 -4.92 -0.52 -0.61
N ALA A 110 -4.86 -0.86 -1.89
CA ALA A 110 -4.24 -2.08 -2.37
C ALA A 110 -3.49 -1.84 -3.66
N ILE A 111 -2.43 -2.62 -3.88
CA ILE A 111 -1.70 -2.70 -5.15
C ILE A 111 -1.70 -4.15 -5.63
N VAL A 112 -2.08 -4.35 -6.90
CA VAL A 112 -2.01 -5.63 -7.61
C VAL A 112 -0.91 -5.56 -8.67
N PHE A 113 -0.07 -6.58 -8.67
CA PHE A 113 1.17 -6.63 -9.46
C PHE A 113 1.51 -8.07 -9.83
N PRO A 114 2.30 -8.30 -10.89
CA PRO A 114 2.74 -9.64 -11.23
C PRO A 114 3.70 -10.20 -10.17
N GLU A 115 3.59 -11.49 -9.86
CA GLU A 115 4.38 -12.18 -8.84
C GLU A 115 5.89 -12.03 -9.02
N TRP A 116 6.36 -12.05 -10.27
CA TRP A 116 7.78 -11.91 -10.60
C TRP A 116 8.33 -10.49 -10.35
N HIS A 117 7.46 -9.53 -9.99
CA HIS A 117 7.81 -8.16 -9.67
C HIS A 117 7.22 -7.74 -8.31
N PRO A 118 7.80 -8.22 -7.20
CA PRO A 118 7.20 -8.06 -5.88
C PRO A 118 7.14 -6.59 -5.44
N MET A 119 5.95 -6.14 -5.04
CA MET A 119 5.67 -4.78 -4.59
C MET A 119 4.82 -4.78 -3.32
N ALA A 120 4.81 -3.66 -2.61
CA ALA A 120 3.85 -3.44 -1.54
C ALA A 120 3.52 -1.97 -1.44
N ILE A 121 2.38 -1.72 -0.81
CA ILE A 121 1.89 -0.39 -0.50
C ILE A 121 1.58 -0.29 0.97
N ASP A 122 1.82 0.89 1.52
CA ASP A 122 1.41 1.26 2.86
C ASP A 122 0.89 2.69 2.93
N ILE A 123 -0.06 2.92 3.85
CA ILE A 123 -0.66 4.23 4.11
C ILE A 123 -0.88 4.42 5.60
N GLU A 124 -0.64 5.64 6.07
CA GLU A 124 -0.94 6.03 7.44
C GLU A 124 -1.52 7.44 7.54
N ALA A 125 -2.51 7.61 8.41
CA ALA A 125 -3.08 8.92 8.68
C ALA A 125 -2.13 9.73 9.58
N ILE A 126 -1.91 10.99 9.22
CA ILE A 126 -1.07 11.89 10.02
C ILE A 126 -1.87 12.33 11.23
N THR A 127 -1.46 11.85 12.40
CA THR A 127 -2.01 12.24 13.69
C THR A 127 -0.88 12.61 14.65
N THR A 128 -1.16 13.48 15.61
CA THR A 128 -0.15 13.99 16.55
C THR A 128 0.08 13.05 17.74
N ASP A 129 -0.74 12.03 17.91
CA ASP A 129 -0.80 11.11 19.06
C ASP A 129 -0.17 9.74 18.79
N LYS A 130 0.29 9.47 17.57
CA LYS A 130 0.84 8.17 17.20
C LYS A 130 2.33 8.09 17.51
N GLU A 131 2.70 7.29 18.50
CA GLU A 131 4.10 6.90 18.69
C GLU A 131 4.53 5.95 17.55
N ILE A 132 5.64 6.29 16.90
CA ILE A 132 6.20 5.50 15.79
C ILE A 132 7.39 4.69 16.30
N PRO A 133 7.27 3.35 16.42
CA PRO A 133 8.34 2.54 16.97
C PRO A 133 9.49 2.36 15.97
N GLY A 134 10.70 2.13 16.51
CA GLY A 134 11.84 1.68 15.70
C GLY A 134 12.41 2.73 14.73
N LEU A 135 12.30 4.01 15.07
CA LEU A 135 12.97 5.10 14.36
C LEU A 135 14.41 5.27 14.86
N LEU A 136 15.38 5.02 13.99
CA LEU A 136 16.78 5.24 14.35
C LEU A 136 17.14 6.73 14.23
N PRO A 137 17.95 7.29 15.15
CA PRO A 137 18.39 8.69 15.07
C PRO A 137 19.09 9.05 13.76
N ALA A 138 19.78 8.11 13.12
CA ALA A 138 20.41 8.32 11.82
C ALA A 138 19.38 8.48 10.70
N GLU A 139 18.33 7.66 10.68
CA GLU A 139 17.23 7.75 9.70
C GLU A 139 16.43 9.03 9.90
N ALA A 140 16.17 9.39 11.16
CA ALA A 140 15.47 10.63 11.51
C ALA A 140 16.17 11.87 10.93
N ARG A 141 17.50 11.90 10.90
CA ARG A 141 18.27 13.01 10.30
C ARG A 141 18.09 13.13 8.79
N LEU A 142 17.89 12.02 8.07
CA LEU A 142 17.64 12.05 6.63
C LEU A 142 16.35 12.84 6.36
N PHE A 143 15.28 12.46 7.05
CA PHE A 143 13.94 13.00 6.84
C PHE A 143 13.70 14.36 7.52
N ALA A 144 14.39 14.65 8.63
CA ALA A 144 14.26 15.93 9.34
C ALA A 144 14.76 17.14 8.52
N SER A 145 15.52 16.91 7.45
CA SER A 145 15.92 17.95 6.51
C SER A 145 14.81 18.38 5.54
N LEU A 146 13.72 17.61 5.48
CA LEU A 146 12.58 17.88 4.60
C LEU A 146 11.65 18.93 5.22
N SER A 147 10.92 19.65 4.36
CA SER A 147 9.93 20.65 4.78
C SER A 147 8.60 20.03 5.24
N TYR A 148 8.67 18.98 6.08
CA TYR A 148 7.51 18.31 6.68
C TYR A 148 7.48 18.51 8.19
N SER A 149 6.29 18.43 8.78
CA SER A 149 6.16 18.34 10.24
C SER A 149 6.82 17.07 10.76
N GLN A 150 7.16 17.05 12.06
CA GLN A 150 7.77 15.87 12.66
C GLN A 150 6.92 14.61 12.49
N ALA A 151 5.62 14.71 12.77
CA ALA A 151 4.68 13.60 12.60
C ALA A 151 4.64 13.10 11.15
N ALA A 152 4.65 14.00 10.17
CA ALA A 152 4.57 13.63 8.75
C ALA A 152 5.83 12.88 8.30
N TRP A 153 7.03 13.36 8.63
CA TRP A 153 8.25 12.69 8.19
C TRP A 153 8.48 11.36 8.92
N GLN A 154 8.07 11.26 10.19
CA GLN A 154 8.11 10.00 10.94
C GLN A 154 7.22 8.94 10.30
N LEU A 155 6.03 9.34 9.83
CA LEU A 155 5.11 8.45 9.13
C LEU A 155 5.57 8.07 7.72
N LEU A 156 6.23 8.97 6.99
CA LEU A 156 6.86 8.64 5.70
C LEU A 156 7.93 7.54 5.88
N LEU A 157 8.76 7.66 6.91
CA LEU A 157 9.76 6.64 7.25
C LEU A 157 9.09 5.33 7.70
N TRP A 158 8.07 5.41 8.56
CA TRP A 158 7.30 4.24 9.01
C TRP A 158 6.67 3.47 7.85
N THR A 159 5.89 4.15 7.01
CA THR A 159 5.18 3.54 5.87
C THR A 159 6.16 2.89 4.89
N ALA A 160 7.33 3.49 4.65
CA ALA A 160 8.37 2.87 3.83
C ALA A 160 8.88 1.54 4.43
N LYS A 161 9.09 1.49 5.74
CA LYS A 161 9.54 0.28 6.45
C LYS A 161 8.46 -0.79 6.51
N GLU A 162 7.21 -0.42 6.78
CA GLU A 162 6.07 -1.34 6.78
C GLU A 162 5.82 -1.92 5.39
N ALA A 163 5.81 -1.08 4.34
CA ALA A 163 5.71 -1.55 2.96
C ALA A 163 6.85 -2.53 2.63
N LEU A 164 8.10 -2.26 3.01
CA LEU A 164 9.21 -3.19 2.79
C LEU A 164 8.98 -4.52 3.51
N SER A 165 8.54 -4.50 4.77
CA SER A 165 8.23 -5.71 5.53
C SER A 165 7.09 -6.54 4.91
N LYS A 166 6.13 -5.88 4.25
CA LYS A 166 5.04 -6.51 3.51
C LYS A 166 5.55 -7.20 2.24
N VAL A 167 6.42 -6.55 1.46
CA VAL A 167 7.05 -7.18 0.28
C VAL A 167 7.82 -8.44 0.67
N LEU A 168 8.55 -8.37 1.79
CA LEU A 168 9.35 -9.48 2.30
C LEU A 168 8.52 -10.54 3.02
N LYS A 169 7.21 -10.32 3.23
CA LYS A 169 6.28 -11.21 3.93
C LYS A 169 6.72 -11.55 5.36
N THR A 170 7.50 -10.68 5.99
CA THR A 170 7.96 -10.84 7.38
C THR A 170 7.01 -10.15 8.36
N GLY A 171 6.28 -9.12 7.88
CA GLY A 171 5.55 -8.19 8.75
C GLY A 171 6.47 -7.59 9.83
N LEU A 172 5.88 -7.19 10.96
CA LEU A 172 6.59 -6.62 12.12
C LEU A 172 7.19 -7.68 13.07
N THR A 173 7.30 -8.94 12.63
CA THR A 173 7.93 -10.01 13.44
C THR A 173 9.46 -9.93 13.43
N THR A 174 10.01 -9.00 12.65
CA THR A 174 11.44 -8.73 12.49
C THR A 174 11.78 -7.37 13.08
N ALA A 175 12.98 -7.24 13.63
CA ALA A 175 13.48 -5.99 14.21
C ALA A 175 13.51 -4.86 13.16
N MET A 176 12.97 -3.68 13.50
CA MET A 176 12.77 -2.56 12.56
C MET A 176 14.09 -2.01 12.00
N GLU A 177 15.20 -2.24 12.68
CA GLU A 177 16.56 -1.90 12.26
C GLU A 177 16.98 -2.64 10.99
N ILE A 178 16.41 -3.83 10.75
CA ILE A 178 16.67 -4.59 9.51
C ILE A 178 16.10 -3.85 8.29
N PHE A 179 15.05 -3.04 8.46
CA PHE A 179 14.45 -2.21 7.41
C PHE A 179 15.06 -0.80 7.31
N SER A 180 16.29 -0.60 7.79
CA SER A 180 16.90 0.74 7.86
C SER A 180 16.99 1.42 6.49
N VAL A 181 16.61 2.70 6.42
CA VAL A 181 16.79 3.55 5.25
C VAL A 181 18.25 4.01 5.15
N ALA A 182 18.84 3.83 3.96
CA ALA A 182 20.23 4.17 3.65
C ALA A 182 20.37 5.61 3.14
N ALA A 183 19.51 6.01 2.20
CA ALA A 183 19.54 7.31 1.57
C ALA A 183 18.14 7.72 1.12
N ILE A 184 17.94 9.04 0.97
CA ILE A 184 16.73 9.62 0.39
C ILE A 184 17.10 10.58 -0.74
N GLN A 185 16.21 10.70 -1.73
CA GLN A 185 16.27 11.70 -2.78
C GLN A 185 14.88 12.30 -2.98
N VAL A 186 14.80 13.63 -3.01
CA VAL A 186 13.55 14.35 -3.30
C VAL A 186 13.40 14.48 -4.82
N GLN A 187 12.23 14.13 -5.33
CA GLN A 187 11.85 14.22 -6.74
C GLN A 187 10.44 14.83 -6.83
N GLY A 188 10.36 16.17 -6.91
CA GLY A 188 9.09 16.89 -6.78
C GLY A 188 8.47 16.67 -5.40
N ASP A 189 7.20 16.26 -5.35
CA ASP A 189 6.47 15.94 -4.11
C ASP A 189 6.74 14.53 -3.58
N PHE A 190 7.60 13.76 -4.27
CA PHE A 190 7.94 12.39 -3.93
C PHE A 190 9.33 12.29 -3.29
N ILE A 191 9.47 11.35 -2.36
CA ILE A 191 10.72 10.97 -1.73
C ILE A 191 11.05 9.54 -2.16
N VAL A 192 12.17 9.38 -2.84
CA VAL A 192 12.71 8.07 -3.19
C VAL A 192 13.73 7.66 -2.15
N SER A 193 13.47 6.57 -1.43
CA SER A 193 14.35 6.06 -0.37
C SER A 193 14.93 4.71 -0.73
N THR A 194 16.20 4.48 -0.41
CA THR A 194 16.86 3.15 -0.54
C THR A 194 17.11 2.54 0.84
N PHE A 195 17.32 1.23 0.90
CA PHE A 195 17.46 0.49 2.16
C PHE A 195 18.87 -0.07 2.34
N THR A 196 19.37 -0.09 3.58
CA THR A 196 20.71 -0.55 3.93
C THR A 196 20.88 -2.06 3.69
N ASN A 197 19.93 -2.86 4.18
CA ASN A 197 20.03 -4.32 4.13
C ASN A 197 19.29 -4.95 2.93
N PHE A 198 18.51 -4.14 2.20
CA PHE A 198 17.68 -4.60 1.09
C PHE A 198 17.85 -3.69 -0.14
N ALA A 199 19.09 -3.52 -0.59
CA ALA A 199 19.46 -2.63 -1.69
C ALA A 199 18.78 -2.97 -3.02
N GLN A 200 18.19 -4.17 -3.16
CA GLN A 200 17.38 -4.55 -4.32
C GLN A 200 16.01 -3.85 -4.37
N TYR A 201 15.60 -3.15 -3.32
CA TYR A 201 14.34 -2.41 -3.22
C TYR A 201 14.56 -0.91 -3.02
N LYS A 202 13.54 -0.13 -3.38
CA LYS A 202 13.38 1.27 -3.00
C LYS A 202 11.95 1.53 -2.55
N ALA A 203 11.75 2.59 -1.77
CA ALA A 203 10.44 3.16 -1.49
C ALA A 203 10.23 4.45 -2.29
N ILE A 204 9.01 4.67 -2.75
CA ILE A 204 8.53 5.95 -3.25
C ILE A 204 7.44 6.40 -2.29
N SER A 205 7.70 7.49 -1.58
CA SER A 205 6.86 7.98 -0.49
C SER A 205 6.42 9.42 -0.76
N TRP A 206 5.21 9.77 -0.34
CA TRP A 206 4.67 11.13 -0.49
C TRP A 206 3.58 11.39 0.54
N ILE A 207 3.21 12.66 0.68
CA ILE A 207 2.06 13.08 1.48
C ILE A 207 0.92 13.46 0.53
N ALA A 208 -0.28 12.92 0.78
CA ALA A 208 -1.49 13.27 0.06
C ALA A 208 -2.61 13.57 1.07
N GLY A 209 -3.07 14.83 1.09
CA GLY A 209 -3.99 15.31 2.13
C GLY A 209 -3.40 15.11 3.52
N ASN A 210 -4.10 14.36 4.38
CA ASN A 210 -3.64 14.00 5.73
C ASN A 210 -3.09 12.58 5.83
N MET A 211 -2.55 12.02 4.74
CA MET A 211 -2.00 10.65 4.70
C MET A 211 -0.56 10.63 4.22
N ALA A 212 0.27 9.84 4.88
CA ALA A 212 1.57 9.40 4.38
C ALA A 212 1.41 8.12 3.57
N TRP A 213 2.08 8.05 2.43
CA TRP A 213 2.05 6.92 1.52
C TRP A 213 3.47 6.39 1.29
N ALA A 214 3.56 5.08 1.05
CA ALA A 214 4.77 4.47 0.51
C ALA A 214 4.43 3.31 -0.42
N ILE A 215 5.10 3.25 -1.57
CA ILE A 215 5.15 2.08 -2.43
C ILE A 215 6.58 1.55 -2.42
N VAL A 216 6.75 0.29 -2.07
CA VAL A 216 8.04 -0.41 -2.19
C VAL A 216 8.02 -1.31 -3.41
N LEU A 217 9.08 -1.20 -4.21
CA LEU A 217 9.27 -1.93 -5.45
C LEU A 217 10.77 -2.15 -5.71
N PRO A 218 11.15 -3.06 -6.64
CA PRO A 218 12.53 -3.29 -6.98
C PRO A 218 13.25 -2.00 -7.43
N GLU A 219 14.48 -1.77 -6.95
CA GLU A 219 15.18 -0.49 -7.03
C GLU A 219 15.34 0.05 -8.46
N ARG A 220 15.70 -0.84 -9.39
CA ARG A 220 15.87 -0.51 -10.82
C ARG A 220 14.57 -0.37 -11.63
N SER A 221 13.41 -0.40 -10.97
CA SER A 221 12.11 -0.25 -11.62
C SER A 221 11.66 1.20 -11.58
N GLN A 222 11.03 1.69 -12.64
CA GLN A 222 10.52 3.05 -12.72
C GLN A 222 8.99 3.02 -12.80
N ILE A 223 8.36 3.86 -12.00
CA ILE A 223 6.93 4.16 -12.05
C ILE A 223 6.80 5.62 -12.51
N ASP A 224 5.80 5.91 -13.32
CA ASP A 224 5.46 7.30 -13.63
C ASP A 224 4.86 7.95 -12.36
N THR A 225 5.63 8.84 -11.73
CA THR A 225 5.19 9.55 -10.52
C THR A 225 4.05 10.52 -10.81
N ASN A 226 3.91 11.01 -12.05
CA ASN A 226 2.76 11.84 -12.43
C ASN A 226 1.46 11.03 -12.38
N ALA A 227 1.52 9.73 -12.70
CA ALA A 227 0.36 8.85 -12.56
C ALA A 227 -0.09 8.73 -11.09
N LEU A 228 0.86 8.75 -10.15
CA LEU A 228 0.57 8.68 -8.71
C LEU A 228 -0.07 9.97 -8.17
N GLU A 229 0.05 11.10 -8.87
CA GLU A 229 -0.64 12.34 -8.48
C GLU A 229 -2.16 12.20 -8.45
N VAL A 230 -2.73 11.24 -9.20
CA VAL A 230 -4.17 10.93 -9.13
C VAL A 230 -4.55 10.46 -7.72
N LEU A 231 -3.68 9.70 -7.06
CA LEU A 231 -3.84 9.30 -5.65
C LEU A 231 -3.62 10.48 -4.71
N SER A 232 -2.76 11.44 -5.10
CA SER A 232 -2.54 12.71 -4.39
C SER A 232 -3.69 13.70 -4.54
N GLY A 233 -4.48 13.59 -5.61
CA GLY A 233 -5.65 14.40 -5.95
C GLY A 233 -6.86 14.19 -5.03
N ILE A 234 -6.73 13.38 -3.98
CA ILE A 234 -7.65 13.35 -2.83
C ILE A 234 -7.51 14.67 -2.06
N LYS A 235 -7.97 15.77 -2.69
CA LYS A 235 -8.16 17.07 -2.07
C LYS A 235 -9.18 16.90 -0.95
N SER A 236 -8.69 16.98 0.28
CA SER A 236 -9.32 17.70 1.40
C SER A 236 -10.85 17.59 1.53
N ASN A 237 -11.41 16.40 1.38
CA ASN A 237 -12.80 16.09 1.76
C ASN A 237 -12.87 15.05 2.89
N PHE A 238 -11.79 14.96 3.67
CA PHE A 238 -11.74 14.28 4.96
C PHE A 238 -11.25 15.26 6.01
#